data_AF-A0A8C8DR69-F1
#
_entry.id   AF-A0A8C8DR69-F1
#
_cell.length_a   1.000
_cell.length_b   1.000
_cell.length_c   1.000
_cell.angle_alpha   90.00
_cell.angle_beta   90.00
_cell.angle_gamma   90.00
#
_symmetry.space_group_name_H-M   'P 1'
#
loop_
_entity.id
_entity.type
_entity.pdbx_description
1 polymer ?
#
loop_
_entity_poly.entity_id
_entity_poly.type
_entity_poly.pdbx_seq_one_letter_code
_entity_poly.pdbx_strand_id
1 'polypeptide(L)' 'MESINPLSKANISFSLAMFRQLSEDHSTTNIFFSPFSISSALAMVMLGARGDTATQMAEVQLTYSKSF' A
#
# COMPACT_ATOMS: atom_id res chain seq x y z
N MET A 1 0.93 26.26 4.20
CA MET A 1 1.54 24.93 4.00
C MET A 1 0.45 23.93 4.31
N GLU A 2 -0.11 23.23 3.32
CA GLU A 2 -1.06 22.15 3.61
C GLU A 2 -0.38 21.12 4.49
N SER A 3 -0.98 20.80 5.63
CA SER A 3 -0.52 19.68 6.45
C SER A 3 -0.74 18.41 5.64
N ILE A 4 0.32 17.61 5.48
CA ILE A 4 0.21 16.30 4.82
C ILE A 4 -0.81 15.47 5.62
N ASN A 5 -1.95 15.18 5.01
CA ASN A 5 -2.96 14.32 5.61
C ASN A 5 -2.35 12.93 5.90
N PRO A 6 -2.57 12.34 7.09
CA PRO A 6 -2.12 10.99 7.42
C PRO A 6 -2.41 9.94 6.34
N LEU A 7 -3.54 10.05 5.62
CA LEU A 7 -3.90 9.18 4.51
C LEU A 7 -2.95 9.32 3.31
N SER A 8 -2.56 10.55 2.97
CA SER A 8 -1.58 10.81 1.92
C SER A 8 -0.22 10.24 2.28
N LYS A 9 0.20 10.38 3.55
CA LYS A 9 1.46 9.79 4.06
C LYS A 9 1.44 8.27 3.95
N ALA A 10 0.34 7.62 4.36
CA ALA A 10 0.19 6.17 4.28
C ALA A 10 0.23 5.66 2.83
N ASN A 11 -0.45 6.33 1.89
CA ASN A 11 -0.43 5.96 0.47
C ASN A 11 0.94 6.15 -0.19
N ILE A 12 1.70 7.18 0.21
CA ILE A 12 3.08 7.37 -0.26
C ILE A 12 3.98 6.23 0.24
N SER A 13 3.90 5.89 1.53
CA SER A 13 4.66 4.77 2.10
C SER A 13 4.34 3.45 1.41
N PHE A 14 3.06 3.16 1.20
CA PHE A 14 2.60 1.98 0.46
C PHE A 14 3.15 1.97 -0.98
N SER A 15 3.08 3.10 -1.70
CA SER A 15 3.61 3.22 -3.05
C SER A 15 5.11 2.92 -3.13
N LEU A 16 5.89 3.42 -2.18
CA LEU A 16 7.34 3.20 -2.16
C LEU A 16 7.68 1.73 -1.87
N ALA A 17 6.98 1.10 -0.94
CA ALA A 17 7.17 -0.32 -0.65
C ALA A 17 6.78 -1.20 -1.84
N MET A 18 5.65 -0.92 -2.48
CA MET A 18 5.21 -1.64 -3.67
C MET A 18 6.21 -1.47 -4.83
N PHE A 19 6.69 -0.25 -5.07
CA PHE A 19 7.69 0.00 -6.12
C PHE A 19 8.97 -0.80 -5.87
N ARG A 20 9.47 -0.84 -4.62
CA ARG A 20 10.63 -1.65 -4.25
C ARG A 20 10.39 -3.13 -4.58
N GLN A 21 9.26 -3.68 -4.13
CA GLN A 21 8.92 -5.08 -4.39
C GLN A 21 8.82 -5.39 -5.89
N LEU A 22 8.18 -4.51 -6.67
CA LEU A 22 8.09 -4.69 -8.12
C LEU A 22 9.46 -4.59 -8.80
N SER A 23 10.33 -3.72 -8.30
CA SER A 23 11.67 -3.47 -8.87
C SER A 23 12.66 -4.61 -8.63
N GLU A 24 12.47 -5.43 -7.60
CA GLU A 24 13.31 -6.60 -7.30
C GLU A 24 13.34 -7.57 -8.49
N ASP A 25 12.18 -7.80 -9.12
CA ASP A 25 12.03 -8.72 -10.25
C ASP A 25 12.22 -8.03 -11.63
N HIS A 26 12.26 -6.69 -11.67
CA HIS A 26 12.12 -5.89 -12.88
C HIS A 26 13.15 -4.76 -12.98
N SER A 27 14.43 -5.08 -12.75
CA SER A 27 15.52 -4.10 -12.61
C SER A 27 15.81 -3.23 -13.85
N THR A 28 15.34 -3.63 -15.04
CA THR A 28 15.62 -2.94 -16.31
C THR A 28 14.38 -2.50 -17.08
N THR A 29 13.18 -2.76 -16.55
CA THR A 29 11.92 -2.47 -17.23
C THR A 29 11.16 -1.35 -16.56
N ASN A 30 10.37 -0.60 -17.35
CA ASN A 30 9.55 0.48 -16.82
C ASN A 30 8.45 -0.08 -15.91
N ILE A 31 8.34 0.48 -14.70
CA ILE A 31 7.30 0.13 -13.72
C ILE A 31 6.31 1.29 -13.65
N PHE A 32 5.05 1.00 -13.96
CA PHE A 32 3.96 1.99 -13.95
C PHE A 32 2.72 1.41 -13.26
N PHE A 33 2.24 2.07 -12.21
CA PHE A 33 1.06 1.64 -11.46
C PHE A 33 0.40 2.83 -10.73
N SER A 34 -0.84 2.63 -10.28
CA SER A 34 -1.59 3.60 -9.46
C SER A 34 -1.70 3.10 -8.02
N PRO A 35 -0.88 3.63 -7.08
CA PRO A 35 -0.89 3.17 -5.69
C PRO A 35 -2.23 3.43 -4.99
N PHE A 36 -2.87 4.56 -5.28
CA PHE A 36 -4.16 4.92 -4.68
C PHE A 36 -5.28 3.95 -5.10
N SER A 37 -5.31 3.57 -6.37
CA SER A 37 -6.32 2.65 -6.89
C SER A 37 -6.18 1.26 -6.26
N ILE A 38 -4.94 0.75 -6.17
CA ILE A 38 -4.66 -0.56 -5.56
C ILE A 38 -5.01 -0.54 -4.06
N SER A 39 -4.56 0.48 -3.33
CA SER A 39 -4.87 0.67 -1.90
C SER A 39 -6.39 0.70 -1.64
N SER A 40 -7.16 1.35 -2.52
CA SER A 40 -8.62 1.41 -2.44
C SER A 40 -9.27 0.05 -2.69
N ALA A 41 -8.79 -0.70 -3.69
CA ALA A 41 -9.27 -2.05 -3.96
C ALA A 41 -8.97 -3.01 -2.79
N LEU A 42 -7.76 -2.94 -2.24
CA LEU A 42 -7.36 -3.73 -1.06
C LEU A 42 -8.21 -3.39 0.17
N ALA A 43 -8.53 -2.12 0.39
CA ALA A 43 -9.43 -1.71 1.47
C ALA A 43 -10.82 -2.33 1.33
N MET A 44 -11.39 -2.36 0.12
CA MET A 44 -12.68 -3.01 -0.13
C MET A 44 -12.62 -4.54 0.11
N VAL A 45 -11.54 -5.19 -0.30
CA VAL A 45 -11.36 -6.63 -0.07
C VAL A 45 -11.18 -6.93 1.42
N MET A 46 -10.47 -6.08 2.17
CA MET A 46 -10.27 -6.22 3.60
C MET A 46 -11.60 -6.20 4.36
N LEU A 47 -12.55 -5.37 3.94
CA LEU A 47 -13.89 -5.31 4.55
C LEU A 47 -14.67 -6.63 4.40
N GLY A 48 -14.37 -7.43 3.37
CA GLY A 48 -14.97 -8.75 3.16
C GLY A 48 -14.17 -9.92 3.76
N ALA A 49 -12.91 -9.69 4.14
CA ALA A 49 -12.01 -10.73 4.64
C ALA A 49 -12.35 -11.16 6.08
N ARG A 50 -11.96 -12.39 6.45
CA ARG A 50 -12.13 -12.95 7.80
C ARG A 50 -10.92 -13.76 8.22
N GLY A 51 -10.80 -14.00 9.53
CA GLY A 51 -9.71 -14.80 10.10
C GLY A 51 -8.33 -14.28 9.68
N ASP A 52 -7.43 -15.19 9.36
CA ASP A 52 -6.04 -14.87 9.01
C ASP A 52 -5.92 -13.99 7.77
N THR A 53 -6.84 -14.10 6.82
CA THR A 53 -6.87 -13.24 5.63
C THR A 53 -7.11 -11.78 5.99
N ALA A 54 -8.02 -11.50 6.92
CA ALA A 54 -8.25 -10.13 7.39
C ALA A 54 -7.03 -9.57 8.11
N THR A 55 -6.35 -10.40 8.92
CA THR A 55 -5.14 -10.02 9.66
C THR A 55 -4.00 -9.66 8.71
N GLN A 56 -3.70 -10.51 7.73
CA GLN A 56 -2.62 -10.27 6.77
C GLN A 56 -2.89 -9.02 5.90
N MET A 57 -4.14 -8.82 5.47
CA MET A 57 -4.52 -7.63 4.72
C MET A 57 -4.39 -6.35 5.55
N ALA A 58 -4.78 -6.40 6.83
CA ALA A 58 -4.61 -5.29 7.75
C ALA A 58 -3.13 -5.00 8.03
N GLU A 59 -2.28 -6.01 8.15
CA GLU A 59 -0.83 -5.82 8.29
C GLU A 59 -0.24 -5.10 7.08
N VAL A 60 -0.60 -5.50 5.86
CA VAL A 60 -0.14 -4.81 4.65
C VAL A 60 -0.65 -3.36 4.63
N GLN A 61 -1.90 -3.08 5.01
CA GLN A 61 -2.44 -1.72 4.99
C GLN A 61 -1.92 -0.82 6.13
N LEU A 62 -1.72 -1.37 7.34
CA LEU A 62 -1.34 -0.64 8.57
C LEU A 62 0.17 -0.54 8.79
N THR A 63 0.96 -1.51 8.33
CA THR A 63 2.43 -1.45 8.46
C THR A 63 2.98 -0.22 7.75
N TYR A 64 2.40 0.17 6.61
CA TYR A 64 2.80 1.37 5.90
C TYR A 64 2.27 2.68 6.50
N SER A 65 1.32 2.63 7.45
CA SER A 65 0.89 3.81 8.22
C SER A 65 1.74 4.05 9.47
N LYS A 66 2.41 3.01 10.01
CA LYS A 66 3.22 3.09 11.24
C LYS A 66 4.73 3.28 11.02
N SER A 67 5.24 3.10 9.79
CA SER A 67 6.68 3.18 9.52
C SER A 67 7.31 4.59 9.56
N PHE A 68 6.57 5.66 9.87
CA PHE A 68 7.11 7.00 10.17
C PHE A 68 6.16 7.83 11.05
#